data_AF-A0A6G3QF07-F1
#
_entry.id   AF-A0A6G3QF07-F1
#
_cell.length_a   1.000
_cell.length_b   1.000
_cell.length_c   1.000
_cell.angle_alpha   90.00
_cell.angle_beta   90.00
_cell.angle_gamma   90.00
#
_symmetry.space_group_name_H-M   'P 1'
#
loop_
_entity.id
_entity.type
_entity.pdbx_description
1 polymer ?
#
loop_
_entity_poly.entity_id
_entity_poly.type
_entity_poly.pdbx_seq_one_letter_code
_entity_poly.pdbx_strand_id
1 'polypeptide(L)'
;MMYDQTRAQQPASQPRGSAERRRPGPEPLLAQDEQDRIVQRLQHALNTFADTPLEALEEAESAYDEATAQLVNALAEHRSLLRAGWQDQNRETQPTETQSEELRLALRQYREITQRMLRL
;
A
#
# COMPACT_ATOMS: atom_id res chain seq x y z
N MET A 1 -49.45 46.72 15.77
CA MET A 1 -47.99 46.48 15.76
C MET A 1 -47.80 45.01 15.37
N MET A 2 -47.91 44.58 14.10
CA MET A 2 -47.06 44.84 12.93
C MET A 2 -45.57 44.60 13.22
N TYR A 3 -45.07 43.41 12.89
CA TYR A 3 -43.85 43.17 12.09
C TYR A 3 -43.90 41.76 11.48
N ASP A 4 -44.02 41.73 10.15
CA ASP A 4 -43.56 40.65 9.28
C ASP A 4 -42.06 40.39 9.50
N GLN A 5 -41.69 39.14 9.78
CA GLN A 5 -40.31 38.67 9.66
C GLN A 5 -40.25 37.43 8.78
N THR A 6 -40.43 37.66 7.48
CA THR A 6 -39.82 36.85 6.44
C THR A 6 -38.31 37.10 6.48
N ARG A 7 -37.60 36.32 7.32
CA ARG A 7 -36.15 36.19 7.24
C ARG A 7 -35.83 34.81 6.70
N ALA A 8 -35.26 34.81 5.50
CA ALA A 8 -34.77 33.67 4.76
C ALA A 8 -34.28 32.53 5.65
N GLN A 9 -35.00 31.41 5.65
CA GLN A 9 -34.40 30.12 6.00
C GLN A 9 -33.53 29.72 4.81
N GLN A 10 -32.30 30.21 4.81
CA GLN A 10 -31.22 29.61 4.04
C GLN A 10 -31.12 28.15 4.48
N PRO A 11 -31.12 27.16 3.56
CA PRO A 11 -30.86 25.79 3.95
C PRO A 11 -29.46 25.75 4.55
N ALA A 12 -29.39 25.47 5.85
CA ALA A 12 -28.15 25.34 6.58
C ALA A 12 -27.26 24.37 5.80
N SER A 13 -26.12 24.91 5.38
CA SER A 13 -25.03 24.26 4.71
C SER A 13 -24.77 22.91 5.36
N GLN A 14 -25.26 21.86 4.70
CA GLN A 14 -24.96 20.48 5.01
C GLN A 14 -23.42 20.39 4.97
N PRO A 15 -22.73 20.09 6.08
CA PRO A 15 -21.32 19.81 5.99
C PRO A 15 -21.24 18.52 5.18
N ARG A 16 -20.99 18.67 3.88
CA ARG A 16 -20.39 17.65 3.03
C ARG A 16 -18.96 17.47 3.54
N GLY A 17 -18.86 16.94 4.75
CA GLY A 17 -17.68 16.27 5.25
C GLY A 17 -17.59 14.99 4.44
N SER A 18 -16.85 15.11 3.37
CA SER A 18 -16.18 14.05 2.63
C SER A 18 -15.53 13.05 3.59
N ALA A 19 -16.34 12.18 4.18
CA ALA A 19 -15.99 10.78 4.28
C ALA A 19 -16.02 10.25 2.83
N GLU A 20 -15.05 10.72 2.03
CA GLU A 20 -14.51 9.90 0.98
C GLU A 20 -14.31 8.56 1.64
N ARG A 21 -15.08 7.60 1.13
CA ARG A 21 -14.71 6.20 1.15
C ARG A 21 -13.23 6.20 0.76
N ARG A 22 -12.35 6.22 1.75
CA ARG A 22 -11.05 5.57 1.68
C ARG A 22 -11.44 4.14 1.34
N ARG A 23 -11.61 3.89 0.03
CA ARG A 23 -11.40 2.56 -0.50
C ARG A 23 -10.12 2.13 0.19
N PRO A 24 -10.11 1.01 0.92
CA PRO A 24 -8.85 0.48 1.43
C PRO A 24 -7.91 0.53 0.23
N GLY A 25 -6.89 1.39 0.33
CA GLY A 25 -5.88 1.44 -0.71
C GLY A 25 -5.38 0.01 -0.86
N PRO A 26 -5.10 -0.46 -2.09
CA PRO A 26 -4.63 -1.82 -2.29
C PRO A 26 -3.54 -2.12 -1.28
N GLU A 27 -3.72 -3.23 -0.55
CA GLU A 27 -2.98 -3.61 0.65
C GLU A 27 -1.48 -3.30 0.47
N PRO A 28 -0.85 -2.55 1.39
CA PRO A 28 0.53 -2.12 1.23
C PRO A 28 1.43 -3.36 1.08
N LEU A 29 2.38 -3.28 0.14
CA LEU A 29 3.30 -4.38 -0.17
C LEU A 29 4.26 -4.68 0.98
N LEU A 30 4.38 -3.76 1.94
CA LEU A 30 5.14 -3.89 3.18
C LEU A 30 4.17 -3.78 4.36
N ALA A 31 4.49 -4.42 5.48
CA ALA A 31 3.74 -4.21 6.70
C ALA A 31 3.86 -2.75 7.13
N GLN A 32 2.77 -2.17 7.65
CA GLN A 32 2.75 -0.75 8.01
C GLN A 32 3.76 -0.44 9.13
N ASP A 33 3.93 -1.36 10.08
CA ASP A 33 4.90 -1.24 11.17
C ASP A 33 6.35 -1.18 10.68
N GLU A 34 6.66 -1.90 9.61
CA GLU A 34 7.98 -1.92 8.96
C GLU A 34 8.27 -0.60 8.25
N GLN A 35 7.28 -0.09 7.51
CA GLN A 35 7.35 1.23 6.87
C GLN A 35 7.58 2.34 7.90
N ASP A 36 6.82 2.32 9.00
CA ASP A 36 6.91 3.32 10.07
C ASP A 36 8.31 3.33 10.72
N ARG A 37 8.91 2.15 10.91
CA ARG A 37 10.27 2.03 11.45
C ARG A 37 11.31 2.65 10.54
N ILE A 38 11.24 2.39 9.23
CA ILE A 38 12.17 2.97 8.24
C ILE A 38 12.02 4.50 8.21
N VAL A 39 10.78 5.01 8.20
CA VAL A 39 10.51 6.45 8.19
C VAL A 39 11.04 7.14 9.44
N GLN A 40 10.87 6.52 10.62
CA GLN A 40 11.42 7.04 11.87
C GLN A 40 12.95 7.11 11.84
N ARG A 41 13.61 6.08 11.31
CA ARG A 41 15.07 6.02 11.20
C ARG A 41 15.61 7.09 10.26
N LEU A 42 14.95 7.31 9.12
CA LEU A 42 15.29 8.40 8.20
C LEU A 42 15.05 9.79 8.83
N GLN A 43 13.94 9.99 9.54
CA GLN A 43 13.70 11.24 10.26
C GLN A 43 14.76 11.50 11.33
N HIS A 44 15.20 10.46 12.04
CA HIS A 44 16.27 10.57 13.01
C HIS A 44 17.58 11.05 12.37
N ALA A 45 18.00 10.40 11.28
CA ALA A 45 19.18 10.79 10.51
C ALA A 45 19.10 12.25 10.02
N LEU A 46 17.95 12.69 9.49
CA LEU A 46 17.77 14.07 9.05
C LEU A 46 17.85 15.08 10.21
N ASN A 47 17.41 14.70 11.41
CA ASN A 47 17.47 15.55 12.59
C ASN A 47 18.90 15.66 13.16
N THR A 48 19.70 14.59 13.11
CA THR A 48 21.08 14.57 13.59
C THR A 48 22.09 15.09 12.56
N PHE A 49 21.68 15.27 11.30
CA PHE A 49 22.55 15.76 10.22
C PHE A 49 23.26 17.08 10.53
N ALA A 50 22.61 18.00 11.27
CA ALA A 50 23.20 19.27 11.66
C ALA A 50 24.39 19.12 12.62
N ASP A 51 24.40 18.05 13.43
CA ASP A 51 25.42 17.77 14.44
C ASP A 51 26.50 16.81 13.91
N THR A 52 26.08 15.73 13.24
CA THR A 52 26.97 14.67 12.74
C THR A 52 26.63 14.28 11.29
N PRO A 53 27.04 15.10 10.29
CA PRO A 53 26.58 14.93 8.91
C PRO A 53 27.04 13.61 8.24
N LEU A 54 28.20 13.08 8.61
CA LEU A 54 28.69 11.79 8.09
C LEU A 54 27.90 10.61 8.67
N GLU A 55 27.72 10.59 9.99
CA GLU A 55 26.97 9.52 10.68
C GLU A 55 25.49 9.53 10.27
N ALA A 56 24.89 10.72 10.13
CA ALA A 56 23.53 10.88 9.62
C ALA A 56 23.37 10.33 8.20
N LEU A 57 24.38 10.54 7.34
CA LEU A 57 24.35 9.98 5.99
C LEU A 57 24.47 8.45 6.00
N GLU A 58 25.39 7.89 6.79
CA GLU A 58 25.53 6.43 6.96
C GLU A 58 24.23 5.80 7.49
N GLU A 59 23.58 6.45 8.45
CA GLU A 59 22.31 5.99 9.00
C GLU A 59 21.16 6.06 7.97
N ALA A 60 21.13 7.11 7.15
CA ALA A 60 20.18 7.23 6.04
C ALA A 60 20.41 6.16 4.96
N GLU A 61 21.67 5.87 4.60
CA GLU A 61 22.01 4.78 3.68
C GLU A 61 21.60 3.43 4.26
N SER A 62 21.90 3.17 5.54
CA SER A 62 21.49 1.93 6.20
C SER A 62 19.96 1.77 6.25
N ALA A 63 19.22 2.86 6.50
CA ALA A 63 17.76 2.84 6.47
C ALA A 63 17.22 2.55 5.05
N TYR A 64 17.86 3.08 4.02
CA TYR A 64 17.51 2.81 2.62
C TYR A 64 17.77 1.36 2.22
N ASP A 65 18.92 0.80 2.61
CA ASP A 65 19.26 -0.60 2.36
C ASP A 65 18.28 -1.55 3.08
N GLU A 66 17.93 -1.26 4.33
CA GLU A 66 16.94 -2.01 5.10
C GLU A 66 15.56 -1.96 4.41
N ALA A 67 15.13 -0.79 3.93
CA ALA A 67 13.88 -0.64 3.18
C ALA A 67 13.87 -1.47 1.89
N THR A 68 14.97 -1.44 1.15
CA THR A 68 15.13 -2.20 -0.09
C THR A 68 15.09 -3.71 0.18
N ALA A 69 15.79 -4.17 1.22
CA ALA A 69 15.79 -5.58 1.61
C ALA A 69 14.40 -6.06 2.03
N GLN A 70 13.69 -5.28 2.86
CA GLN A 70 12.32 -5.60 3.27
C GLN A 70 11.37 -5.65 2.06
N LEU A 71 11.49 -4.70 1.13
CA LEU A 71 10.68 -4.70 -0.10
C LEU A 71 10.93 -5.97 -0.92
N VAL A 72 12.18 -6.34 -1.16
CA VAL A 72 12.53 -7.57 -1.90
C VAL A 72 11.98 -8.81 -1.20
N ASN A 73 12.09 -8.89 0.12
CA ASN A 73 11.59 -10.01 0.92
C ASN A 73 10.06 -10.13 0.84
N ALA A 74 9.33 -9.03 1.02
CA ALA A 74 7.87 -9.03 0.94
C ALA A 74 7.39 -9.41 -0.47
N LEU A 75 8.07 -8.95 -1.51
CA LEU A 75 7.78 -9.36 -2.90
C LEU A 75 8.06 -10.86 -3.12
N ALA A 76 9.13 -11.40 -2.54
CA ALA A 76 9.46 -12.81 -2.62
C ALA A 76 8.41 -13.68 -1.89
N GLU A 77 7.97 -13.27 -0.70
CA GLU A 77 6.92 -13.94 0.07
C GLU A 77 5.59 -13.92 -0.69
N HIS A 78 5.18 -12.76 -1.20
CA HIS A 78 3.96 -12.63 -1.97
C HIS A 78 3.98 -13.49 -3.25
N ARG A 79 5.12 -13.55 -3.96
CA ARG A 79 5.30 -14.47 -5.10
C ARG A 79 5.19 -15.94 -4.69
N SER A 80 5.71 -16.30 -3.51
CA SER A 80 5.64 -17.66 -2.98
C SER A 80 4.20 -18.06 -2.67
N LEU A 81 3.45 -17.19 -1.97
CA LEU A 81 2.03 -17.39 -1.66
C LEU A 81 1.19 -17.54 -2.94
N LEU A 82 1.39 -16.64 -3.91
CA LEU A 82 0.71 -16.70 -5.19
C LEU A 82 1.04 -18.00 -5.93
N ARG A 83 2.30 -18.43 -5.92
CA ARG A 83 2.75 -19.69 -6.53
C ARG A 83 2.13 -20.91 -5.86
N ALA A 84 2.10 -20.95 -4.53
CA ALA A 84 1.48 -22.03 -3.77
C ALA A 84 -0.02 -22.17 -4.12
N GLY A 85 -0.72 -21.04 -4.25
CA GLY A 85 -2.16 -21.01 -4.55
C GLY A 85 -2.55 -21.69 -5.85
N TRP A 86 -1.77 -21.56 -6.94
CA TRP A 86 -2.09 -22.23 -8.21
C TRP A 86 -1.33 -23.55 -8.44
N GLN A 87 -0.19 -23.78 -7.78
CA GLN A 87 0.52 -25.07 -7.89
C GLN A 87 -0.27 -26.23 -7.29
N ASP A 88 -1.03 -25.99 -6.23
CA ASP A 88 -1.89 -27.02 -5.63
C ASP A 88 -2.99 -27.50 -6.60
N GLN A 89 -3.38 -26.62 -7.54
CA GLN A 89 -4.50 -26.83 -8.47
C GLN A 89 -4.07 -27.45 -9.81
N ASN A 90 -2.78 -27.44 -10.14
CA ASN A 90 -2.22 -27.94 -11.41
C ASN A 90 -1.74 -29.40 -11.32
N ARG A 91 -2.22 -30.17 -10.33
CA ARG A 91 -1.84 -31.58 -10.14
C ARG A 91 -2.53 -32.52 -11.12
N GLU A 92 -3.53 -32.05 -11.85
CA GLU A 92 -4.33 -32.83 -12.79
C GLU A 92 -3.79 -32.69 -14.23
N THR A 93 -3.72 -33.80 -14.96
CA THR A 93 -3.14 -33.89 -16.31
C THR A 93 -3.93 -33.10 -17.38
N GLN A 94 -5.18 -32.74 -17.09
CA GLN A 94 -6.00 -31.82 -17.90
C GLN A 94 -6.76 -30.85 -16.97
N PRO A 95 -6.58 -29.53 -17.14
CA PRO A 95 -7.30 -28.56 -16.33
C PRO A 95 -8.79 -28.59 -16.68
N THR A 96 -9.63 -28.78 -15.67
CA THR A 96 -11.08 -28.58 -15.77
C THR A 96 -11.42 -27.10 -16.05
N GLU A 97 -12.66 -26.80 -16.47
CA GLU A 97 -13.09 -25.42 -16.74
C GLU A 97 -12.83 -24.50 -15.53
N THR A 98 -13.10 -24.96 -14.32
CA THR A 98 -12.83 -24.24 -13.06
C THR A 98 -11.33 -23.94 -12.87
N GLN A 99 -10.46 -24.94 -13.04
CA GLN A 99 -9.00 -24.74 -12.96
C GLN A 99 -8.50 -23.75 -14.01
N SER A 100 -9.12 -23.73 -15.19
CA SER A 100 -8.79 -22.75 -16.24
C SER A 100 -9.15 -21.31 -15.85
N GLU A 101 -10.25 -21.10 -15.12
CA GLU A 101 -10.66 -19.79 -14.61
C GLU A 101 -9.73 -19.30 -13.51
N GLU A 102 -9.32 -20.19 -12.61
CA GLU A 102 -8.36 -19.88 -11.55
C GLU A 102 -6.96 -19.54 -12.11
N LEU A 103 -6.50 -20.24 -13.15
CA LEU A 103 -5.26 -19.88 -13.86
C LEU A 103 -5.33 -18.48 -14.49
N ARG A 104 -6.48 -18.10 -15.07
CA ARG A 104 -6.70 -16.73 -15.58
C ARG A 104 -6.66 -15.71 -14.44
N LEU A 105 -7.23 -16.03 -13.27
CA LEU A 105 -7.18 -15.17 -12.09
C LEU A 105 -5.74 -15.00 -11.60
N ALA A 106 -4.97 -16.09 -11.50
CA ALA A 106 -3.57 -16.06 -11.10
C ALA A 106 -2.73 -15.20 -12.06
N LEU A 107 -2.90 -15.35 -13.38
CA LEU A 107 -2.23 -14.50 -14.37
C LEU A 107 -2.60 -13.02 -14.22
N ARG A 108 -3.87 -12.72 -13.94
CA ARG A 108 -4.31 -11.34 -13.67
C ARG A 108 -3.61 -10.80 -12.42
N GLN A 109 -3.51 -11.57 -11.34
CA GLN A 109 -2.81 -11.18 -10.12
C GLN A 109 -1.33 -10.91 -10.39
N TYR A 110 -0.62 -11.81 -11.10
CA TYR A 110 0.76 -11.57 -11.53
C TYR A 110 0.92 -10.26 -12.31
N ARG A 111 0.00 -9.99 -13.26
CA ARG A 111 0.03 -8.76 -14.06
C ARG A 111 -0.14 -7.52 -13.19
N GLU A 112 -1.13 -7.49 -12.31
CA GLU A 112 -1.40 -6.33 -11.45
C GLU A 112 -0.22 -6.06 -10.50
N ILE A 113 0.39 -7.10 -9.91
CA ILE A 113 1.56 -6.96 -9.04
C ILE A 113 2.75 -6.41 -9.83
N THR A 114 3.03 -6.96 -11.02
CA THR A 114 4.13 -6.50 -11.87
C THR A 114 3.92 -5.05 -12.29
N GLN A 115 2.70 -4.67 -12.67
CA GLN A 115 2.37 -3.29 -13.00
C GLN A 115 2.45 -2.34 -11.81
N ARG A 116 2.26 -2.84 -10.58
CA ARG A 116 2.45 -2.05 -9.36
C ARG A 116 3.94 -1.83 -9.09
N MET A 117 4.77 -2.86 -9.25
CA MET A 117 6.23 -2.74 -9.16
C MET A 117 6.79 -1.72 -10.14
N LEU A 118 6.30 -1.72 -11.40
CA LEU A 118 6.73 -0.79 -12.45
C LEU A 118 6.22 0.66 -12.25
N ARG A 119 5.34 0.91 -11.28
CA ARG A 119 4.78 2.24 -10.99
C ARG A 119 5.32 2.86 -9.69
N LEU A 120 6.15 2.13 -8.95
CA LEU A 120 6.98 2.69 -7.88
C LEU A 120 8.06 3.58 -8.51
#